data_AF-A6QKS7-F1
#
_entry.id   AF-A6QKS7-F1
#
_cell.length_a   1.000
_cell.length_b   1.000
_cell.length_c   1.000
_cell.angle_alpha   90.00
_cell.angle_beta   90.00
_cell.angle_gamma   90.00
#
_symmetry.space_group_name_H-M   'P 1'
#
loop_
_entity.id
_entity.type
_entity.pdbx_description
1 polymer ?
#
loop_
_entity_poly.entity_id
_entity_poly.type
_entity_poly.pdbx_seq_one_letter_code
_entity_poly.pdbx_strand_id
1 'polypeptide(L)'
;MILEKQQAFFTLNLRYPKGITFEKILFQLEKAAKKNQFLLKTDFHYPIMYINLNSELITTLVNIYQKNTHDFLTAPLCSGGRTYAKCAPNLVPFGPVFPNQKSLAHQVDESISIDQLITLTAIYTEALYLLSR
;
A
#
# COMPACT_ATOMS: atom_id res chain seq x y z
N MET A 1 19.63 -10.99 10.05
CA MET A 1 20.00 -11.84 11.18
C MET A 1 21.05 -11.08 11.95
N ILE A 2 20.77 -10.76 13.20
CA ILE A 2 21.75 -10.15 14.09
C ILE A 2 22.11 -11.21 15.12
N LEU A 3 23.42 -11.44 15.31
CA LEU A 3 23.97 -12.32 16.32
C LEU A 3 24.52 -11.44 17.44
N GLU A 4 23.81 -11.39 18.55
CA GLU A 4 24.26 -10.69 19.75
C GLU A 4 24.27 -11.68 20.92
N LYS A 5 25.40 -11.76 21.65
CA LYS A 5 25.51 -12.56 22.88
C LYS A 5 25.05 -14.04 22.72
N GLN A 6 25.37 -14.67 21.59
CA GLN A 6 24.96 -16.05 21.23
C GLN A 6 23.44 -16.25 21.04
N GLN A 7 22.67 -15.18 20.85
CA GLN A 7 21.25 -15.24 20.49
C GLN A 7 21.05 -14.80 19.03
N ALA A 8 20.21 -15.53 18.30
CA ALA A 8 19.88 -15.23 16.92
C ALA A 8 18.53 -14.54 16.83
N PHE A 9 18.51 -13.35 16.23
CA PHE A 9 17.28 -12.57 16.01
C PHE A 9 16.90 -12.52 14.53
N PHE A 10 15.62 -12.76 14.28
CA PHE A 10 14.99 -12.66 12.96
C PHE A 10 13.82 -11.69 13.04
N THR A 11 13.82 -10.71 12.14
CA THR A 11 12.68 -9.80 11.96
C THR A 11 11.95 -10.22 10.69
N LEU A 12 10.66 -10.54 10.82
CA LEU A 12 9.80 -10.89 9.70
C LEU A 12 8.92 -9.70 9.34
N ASN A 13 9.01 -9.23 8.09
CA ASN A 13 8.15 -8.17 7.57
C ASN A 13 7.13 -8.80 6.63
N LEU A 14 5.97 -9.18 7.18
CA LEU A 14 4.97 -9.97 6.46
C LEU A 14 3.86 -9.09 5.86
N ARG A 15 3.35 -9.53 4.71
CA ARG A 15 2.14 -9.01 4.05
C ARG A 15 1.20 -10.18 3.80
N TYR A 16 -0.10 -9.94 3.90
CA TYR A 16 -1.10 -10.98 3.66
C TYR A 16 -2.30 -10.42 2.89
N PRO A 17 -2.86 -11.19 1.93
CA PRO A 17 -3.97 -10.76 1.08
C PRO A 17 -5.31 -10.88 1.80
N LYS A 18 -6.35 -10.30 1.19
CA LYS A 18 -7.74 -10.45 1.62
C LYS A 18 -8.11 -11.93 1.70
N GLY A 19 -8.81 -12.31 2.77
CA GLY A 19 -9.22 -13.71 3.02
C GLY A 19 -8.30 -14.48 3.96
N ILE A 20 -7.07 -13.99 4.20
CA ILE A 20 -6.19 -14.48 5.26
C ILE A 20 -6.30 -13.53 6.45
N THR A 21 -6.38 -14.08 7.67
CA THR A 21 -6.45 -13.28 8.89
C THR A 21 -5.10 -13.30 9.62
N PHE A 22 -4.84 -12.25 10.40
CA PHE A 22 -3.60 -12.13 11.15
C PHE A 22 -3.44 -13.27 12.17
N GLU A 23 -4.54 -13.69 12.78
CA GLU A 23 -4.60 -14.74 13.79
C GLU A 23 -4.21 -16.10 13.19
N LYS A 24 -4.65 -16.39 11.96
CA LYS A 24 -4.24 -17.61 11.25
C LYS A 24 -2.73 -17.63 10.99
N ILE A 25 -2.15 -16.49 10.63
CA ILE A 25 -0.70 -16.37 10.39
C ILE A 25 0.04 -16.54 11.72
N LEU A 26 -0.39 -15.83 12.76
CA LEU A 26 0.22 -15.86 14.08
C LEU A 26 0.22 -17.28 14.64
N PHE A 27 -0.91 -17.99 14.55
CA PHE A 27 -1.02 -19.38 14.98
C PHE A 27 0.01 -20.31 14.29
N GLN A 28 0.23 -20.15 12.98
CA GLN A 28 1.22 -20.96 12.26
C GLN A 28 2.66 -20.58 12.65
N LEU A 29 2.92 -19.28 12.84
CA LEU A 29 4.24 -18.80 13.28
C LEU A 29 4.56 -19.27 14.71
N GLU A 30 3.60 -19.23 15.63
CA GLU A 30 3.76 -19.72 17.00
C GLU A 30 4.08 -21.21 17.02
N LYS A 31 3.37 -22.01 16.21
CA LYS A 31 3.63 -23.45 16.08
C LYS A 31 5.05 -23.70 15.55
N ALA A 32 5.48 -22.96 14.53
CA ALA A 32 6.81 -23.07 13.96
C ALA A 32 7.91 -22.62 14.94
N ALA A 33 7.69 -21.51 15.64
CA ALA A 33 8.62 -20.98 16.63
C ALA A 33 8.81 -21.97 17.79
N LYS A 34 7.72 -22.49 18.35
CA LYS A 34 7.76 -23.48 19.44
C LYS A 34 8.50 -24.75 19.02
N LYS A 35 8.24 -25.26 17.81
CA LYS A 35 8.94 -26.46 17.28
C LYS A 35 10.45 -26.25 17.18
N ASN A 36 10.89 -25.04 16.89
CA ASN A 36 12.30 -24.70 16.69
C ASN A 36 12.92 -23.96 17.88
N GLN A 37 12.26 -23.94 19.05
CA GLN A 37 12.75 -23.29 20.28
C GLN A 37 12.99 -21.78 20.14
N PHE A 38 12.22 -21.10 19.29
CA PHE A 38 12.21 -19.65 19.18
C PHE A 38 11.08 -19.01 19.99
N LEU A 39 11.32 -17.79 20.47
CA LEU A 39 10.30 -16.91 21.00
C LEU A 39 9.76 -16.01 19.88
N LEU A 40 8.44 -15.95 19.74
CA LEU A 40 7.78 -15.05 18.80
C LEU A 40 7.32 -13.79 19.55
N LYS A 41 7.67 -12.61 19.02
CA LYS A 41 7.15 -11.33 19.48
C LYS A 41 6.57 -10.58 18.29
N THR A 42 5.33 -10.13 18.42
CA THR A 42 4.73 -9.19 17.48
C THR A 42 5.14 -7.77 17.87
N ASP A 43 5.70 -7.03 16.92
CA ASP A 43 6.07 -5.63 17.12
C ASP A 43 4.89 -4.72 16.76
N PHE A 44 4.51 -4.69 15.48
CA PHE A 44 3.33 -3.96 15.01
C PHE A 44 2.51 -4.81 14.04
N HIS A 45 1.18 -4.63 14.10
CA HIS A 45 0.24 -5.19 13.14
C HIS A 45 -0.68 -4.10 12.62
N TYR A 46 -0.89 -4.07 11.30
CA TYR A 46 -1.83 -3.17 10.64
C TYR A 46 -2.80 -4.04 9.84
N PRO A 47 -4.13 -3.88 10.04
CA PRO A 47 -5.10 -4.65 9.31
C PRO A 47 -5.02 -4.38 7.80
N ILE A 48 -5.64 -5.28 7.04
CA ILE A 48 -5.85 -5.08 5.61
C ILE A 48 -6.77 -3.88 5.44
N MET A 49 -6.38 -2.99 4.53
CA MET A 49 -7.23 -1.90 4.07
C MET A 49 -7.80 -2.32 2.73
N TYR A 50 -9.12 -2.42 2.64
CA TYR A 50 -9.83 -2.74 1.42
C TYR A 50 -11.02 -1.80 1.30
N ILE A 51 -11.14 -1.14 0.14
CA ILE A 51 -12.23 -0.23 -0.17
C ILE A 51 -13.01 -0.81 -1.34
N ASN A 52 -14.34 -0.66 -1.30
CA ASN A 52 -15.20 -1.13 -2.37
C ASN A 52 -14.90 -0.33 -3.66
N LEU A 53 -14.63 -1.03 -4.76
CA LEU A 53 -14.38 -0.42 -6.07
C LEU A 53 -15.57 0.41 -6.59
N ASN A 54 -16.77 0.08 -6.14
CA ASN A 54 -18.00 0.79 -6.49
C ASN A 54 -18.35 1.93 -5.51
N SER A 55 -17.48 2.21 -4.52
CA SER A 55 -17.70 3.34 -3.63
C SER A 55 -17.54 4.66 -4.37
N GLU A 56 -18.30 5.67 -3.94
CA GLU A 56 -18.27 7.02 -4.51
C GLU A 56 -16.85 7.60 -4.57
N LEU A 57 -16.05 7.40 -3.52
CA LEU A 57 -14.66 7.82 -3.48
C LEU A 57 -13.84 7.20 -4.61
N ILE A 58 -13.90 5.87 -4.78
CA ILE A 58 -13.09 5.18 -5.79
C ILE A 58 -13.57 5.52 -7.19
N THR A 59 -14.88 5.52 -7.44
CA THR A 59 -15.42 5.85 -8.77
C THR A 59 -15.09 7.29 -9.17
N THR A 60 -15.17 8.23 -8.23
CA THR A 60 -14.77 9.63 -8.45
C THR A 60 -13.30 9.74 -8.85
N LEU A 61 -12.39 9.14 -8.07
CA LEU A 61 -10.96 9.20 -8.35
C LEU A 61 -10.58 8.50 -9.66
N VAL A 62 -11.21 7.36 -9.98
CA VAL A 62 -11.02 6.66 -11.25
C VAL A 62 -11.46 7.52 -12.43
N ASN A 63 -12.63 8.16 -12.35
CA ASN A 63 -13.12 9.04 -13.42
C ASN A 63 -12.17 10.22 -13.66
N ILE A 64 -11.64 10.83 -12.59
CA ILE A 64 -10.66 11.92 -12.68
C ILE A 64 -9.37 11.43 -13.35
N TYR A 65 -8.85 10.28 -12.92
CA TYR A 65 -7.68 9.67 -13.55
C TYR A 65 -7.91 9.47 -15.05
N GLN A 66 -8.97 8.76 -15.42
CA GLN A 66 -9.31 8.44 -16.80
C GLN A 66 -9.47 9.69 -17.67
N LYS A 67 -10.11 10.74 -17.14
CA LYS A 67 -10.28 12.02 -17.82
C LYS A 67 -8.95 12.69 -18.15
N ASN A 68 -8.01 12.68 -17.22
CA ASN A 68 -6.74 13.40 -17.34
C ASN A 68 -5.65 12.58 -18.05
N THR A 69 -5.73 11.25 -18.06
CA THR A 69 -4.72 10.37 -18.68
C THR A 69 -5.18 9.70 -19.97
N HIS A 70 -6.49 9.70 -20.23
CA HIS A 70 -7.13 8.91 -21.29
C HIS A 70 -6.86 7.40 -21.20
N ASP A 71 -6.43 6.91 -20.03
CA ASP A 71 -6.26 5.49 -19.75
C ASP A 71 -7.55 4.91 -19.16
N PHE A 72 -8.37 4.32 -20.02
CA PHE A 72 -9.64 3.69 -19.67
C PHE A 72 -9.53 2.19 -19.36
N LEU A 73 -8.33 1.61 -19.51
CA LEU A 73 -8.14 0.16 -19.42
C LEU A 73 -7.56 -0.26 -18.08
N THR A 74 -6.77 0.60 -17.42
CA THR A 74 -6.16 0.22 -16.14
C THR A 74 -7.18 0.23 -15.01
N ALA A 75 -7.32 -0.93 -14.36
CA ALA A 75 -8.12 -1.06 -13.15
C ALA A 75 -7.36 -0.59 -11.89
N PRO A 76 -8.07 -0.12 -10.85
CA PRO A 76 -7.45 0.13 -9.55
C PRO A 76 -6.72 -1.10 -9.00
N LEU A 77 -5.54 -0.90 -8.45
CA LEU A 77 -4.68 -1.96 -7.96
C LEU A 77 -4.65 -2.00 -6.43
N CYS A 78 -4.51 -3.21 -5.88
CA CYS A 78 -4.16 -3.41 -4.47
C CYS A 78 -2.65 -3.62 -4.34
N SER A 79 -2.00 -2.89 -3.44
CA SER A 79 -0.58 -3.07 -3.14
C SER A 79 -0.35 -3.49 -1.69
N GLY A 80 0.76 -4.19 -1.45
CA GLY A 80 1.25 -4.52 -0.11
C GLY A 80 1.99 -3.37 0.58
N GLY A 81 1.99 -2.17 -0.02
CA GLY A 81 2.66 -1.00 0.52
C GLY A 81 2.05 -0.52 1.83
N ARG A 82 2.84 0.23 2.60
CA ARG A 82 2.32 1.04 3.72
C ARG A 82 2.08 2.45 3.22
N THR A 83 1.02 3.05 3.73
CA THR A 83 0.51 4.35 3.30
C THR A 83 -0.23 4.98 4.46
N TYR A 84 -0.24 6.30 4.52
CA TYR A 84 -1.05 7.07 5.47
C TYR A 84 -2.55 6.83 5.31
N ALA A 85 -2.99 6.27 4.18
CA ALA A 85 -4.39 5.88 4.00
C ALA A 85 -4.89 4.88 5.05
N LYS A 86 -4.00 4.16 5.74
CA LYS A 86 -4.38 3.27 6.84
C LYS A 86 -4.71 3.98 8.15
N CYS A 87 -4.48 5.29 8.25
CA CYS A 87 -4.67 6.05 9.49
C CYS A 87 -6.13 6.39 9.79
N ALA A 88 -7.00 6.40 8.79
CA ALA A 88 -8.43 6.71 8.95
C ALA A 88 -9.28 5.95 7.91
N PRO A 89 -10.57 5.71 8.19
CA PRO A 89 -11.49 5.20 7.17
C PRO A 89 -11.63 6.19 6.01
N ASN A 90 -12.06 5.69 4.85
CA ASN A 90 -12.30 6.50 3.64
C ASN A 90 -11.09 7.27 3.10
N LEU A 91 -9.87 6.85 3.44
CA LEU A 91 -8.65 7.30 2.77
C LEU A 91 -8.14 6.22 1.83
N VAL A 92 -7.67 6.62 0.65
CA VAL A 92 -7.11 5.72 -0.35
C VAL A 92 -5.81 6.30 -0.92
N PRO A 93 -4.79 5.48 -1.20
CA PRO A 93 -3.62 5.93 -1.95
C PRO A 93 -4.01 6.24 -3.39
N PHE A 94 -3.55 7.39 -3.91
CA PHE A 94 -3.85 7.80 -5.27
C PHE A 94 -2.63 8.46 -5.94
N GLY A 95 -2.06 7.78 -6.94
CA GLY A 95 -0.80 8.17 -7.57
C GLY A 95 0.44 7.90 -6.69
N PRO A 96 1.60 8.53 -6.98
CA PRO A 96 1.90 9.34 -8.16
C PRO A 96 2.37 8.51 -9.37
N VAL A 97 2.63 7.22 -9.18
CA VAL A 97 3.21 6.35 -10.23
C VAL A 97 2.11 5.88 -11.18
N PHE A 98 2.27 6.14 -12.48
CA PHE A 98 1.36 5.64 -13.50
C PHE A 98 1.64 4.16 -13.86
N PRO A 99 0.67 3.40 -14.40
CA PRO A 99 0.75 1.94 -14.56
C PRO A 99 1.98 1.40 -15.31
N ASN A 100 2.51 2.17 -16.26
CA ASN A 100 3.67 1.78 -17.07
C ASN A 100 4.98 2.47 -16.62
N GLN A 101 4.96 3.17 -15.49
CA GLN A 101 6.14 3.83 -14.96
C GLN A 101 6.86 2.96 -13.94
N LYS A 102 8.18 2.91 -14.06
CA LYS A 102 9.03 2.33 -13.02
C LYS A 102 9.00 3.26 -11.80
N SER A 103 8.72 2.71 -10.63
CA SER A 103 8.93 3.44 -9.38
C SER A 103 10.42 3.63 -9.14
N LEU A 104 10.83 4.89 -8.97
CA LEU A 104 12.20 5.27 -8.58
C LEU A 104 12.33 5.54 -7.07
N ALA A 105 11.25 5.38 -6.31
CA ALA A 105 11.24 5.64 -4.88
C ALA A 105 12.33 4.81 -4.16
N HIS A 106 13.14 5.48 -3.35
CA HIS A 106 14.27 4.90 -2.62
C HIS A 106 15.37 4.27 -3.50
N GLN A 107 15.46 4.67 -4.77
CA GLN A 107 16.54 4.27 -5.68
C GLN A 107 17.50 5.43 -5.94
N VAL A 108 18.68 5.11 -6.48
CA VAL A 108 19.60 6.14 -6.99
C VAL A 108 18.91 6.92 -8.12
N ASP A 109 19.16 8.23 -8.19
CA ASP A 109 18.56 9.14 -9.18
C ASP A 109 17.01 9.20 -9.13
N GLU A 110 16.43 9.08 -7.93
CA GLU A 110 15.00 9.27 -7.69
C GLU A 110 14.51 10.62 -8.24
N SER A 111 13.57 10.56 -9.19
CA SER A 111 13.09 11.73 -9.93
C SER A 111 11.65 11.53 -10.44
N ILE A 112 11.04 12.64 -10.85
CA ILE A 112 9.74 12.70 -11.51
C ILE A 112 9.85 13.60 -12.75
N SER A 113 9.21 13.24 -13.86
CA SER A 113 9.21 14.12 -15.04
C SER A 113 8.31 15.34 -14.83
N ILE A 114 8.65 16.45 -15.48
CA ILE A 114 7.85 17.68 -15.41
C ILE A 114 6.44 17.44 -15.94
N ASP A 115 6.30 16.71 -17.05
CA ASP A 115 4.98 16.40 -17.63
C ASP A 115 4.12 15.55 -16.68
N GLN A 116 4.73 14.57 -15.99
CA GLN A 116 4.04 13.77 -14.99
C GLN A 116 3.60 14.65 -13.82
N LEU A 117 4.47 15.53 -13.33
CA LEU A 117 4.14 16.43 -12.23
C LEU A 117 2.99 17.37 -12.60
N ILE A 118 2.98 17.92 -13.82
CA ILE A 118 1.90 18.79 -14.32
C ILE A 118 0.59 18.00 -14.40
N THR A 119 0.62 16.79 -14.96
CA THR A 119 -0.57 15.92 -15.08
C THR A 119 -1.13 15.55 -13.71
N LEU A 120 -0.27 15.16 -12.77
CA LEU A 120 -0.67 14.86 -11.39
C LEU A 120 -1.26 16.09 -10.69
N THR A 121 -0.71 17.27 -10.95
CA THR A 121 -1.25 18.53 -10.39
C THR A 121 -2.69 18.76 -10.85
N ALA A 122 -2.99 18.53 -12.14
CA ALA A 122 -4.36 18.62 -12.66
C ALA A 122 -5.29 17.59 -11.99
N ILE A 123 -4.85 16.33 -11.91
CA ILE A 123 -5.58 15.23 -11.26
C ILE A 123 -5.90 15.56 -9.80
N TYR A 124 -4.90 15.99 -9.02
CA TYR A 124 -5.08 16.27 -7.60
C TYR A 124 -5.93 17.51 -7.36
N THR A 125 -5.79 18.55 -8.20
CA THR A 125 -6.64 19.75 -8.12
C THR A 125 -8.11 19.39 -8.33
N GLU A 126 -8.41 18.58 -9.35
CA GLU A 126 -9.77 18.13 -9.64
C GLU A 126 -10.32 17.22 -8.52
N ALA A 127 -9.48 16.32 -7.98
CA ALA A 127 -9.86 15.45 -6.86
C ALA A 127 -10.21 16.25 -5.61
N LEU A 128 -9.37 17.22 -5.23
CA LEU A 128 -9.65 18.09 -4.08
C LEU A 128 -10.94 18.88 -4.28
N TYR A 129 -11.17 19.42 -5.47
CA TYR A 129 -12.36 20.21 -5.78
C TYR A 129 -13.65 19.38 -5.74
N LEU A 130 -13.65 18.16 -6.28
CA LEU A 130 -14.83 17.31 -6.32
C LEU A 130 -15.12 16.66 -4.96
N LEU A 131 -14.09 16.32 -4.18
CA LEU A 131 -14.24 15.68 -2.87
C LEU A 131 -14.43 16.67 -1.71
N SER A 132 -14.35 17.98 -1.96
CA SER A 132 -14.62 19.02 -0.95
C SER A 132 -16.08 19.48 -0.92
N ARG A 133 -16.96 18.86 -1.70
CA ARG A 133 -18.38 19.17 -1.77
C ARG A 133 -19.18 18.23 -0.87
#